data_AF-A0A013THL7-F1
#
_entry.id   AF-A0A013THL7-F1
#
_cell.length_a   1.000
_cell.length_b   1.000
_cell.length_c   1.000
_cell.angle_alpha   90.00
_cell.angle_beta   90.00
_cell.angle_gamma   90.00
#
_symmetry.space_group_name_H-M   'P 1'
#
loop_
_entity.id
_entity.type
_entity.pdbx_description
1 polymer ?
#
loop_
_entity_poly.entity_id
_entity_poly.type
_entity_poly.pdbx_seq_one_letter_code
_entity_poly.pdbx_strand_id
1 'polypeptide(L)' 'MTHLNGSSHVGLFFRHKVFHLTEQSVQRITLHQAGKIFKRIRYYEPNLYHQ' A
#
# COMPACT_ATOMS: atom_id res chain seq x y z
N MET A 1 -2.08 4.37 1.57
CA MET A 1 -1.14 4.24 2.71
C MET A 1 -0.67 5.64 3.11
N THR A 2 -0.38 5.88 4.39
CA THR A 2 0.09 7.19 4.86
C THR A 2 1.39 7.00 5.63
N HIS A 3 2.45 7.69 5.23
CA HIS A 3 3.75 7.66 5.91
C HIS A 3 3.68 8.34 7.28
N LEU A 4 4.72 8.15 8.12
CA LEU A 4 4.83 8.78 9.43
C LEU A 4 4.85 10.31 9.36
N ASN A 5 5.41 10.88 8.29
CA ASN A 5 5.44 12.32 8.03
C ASN A 5 4.12 12.87 7.45
N GLY A 6 3.09 12.03 7.30
CA GLY A 6 1.77 12.44 6.81
C GLY A 6 1.60 12.42 5.29
N SER A 7 2.66 12.16 4.50
CA SER A 7 2.52 12.04 3.05
C SER A 7 1.72 10.79 2.67
N SER A 8 1.00 10.87 1.55
CA SER A 8 0.17 9.77 1.04
C SER A 8 0.93 8.94 0.00
N HIS A 9 0.65 7.65 0.00
CA HIS A 9 1.29 6.67 -0.87
C HIS A 9 0.30 5.60 -1.33
N VAL A 10 0.43 5.14 -2.56
CA VAL A 10 -0.42 4.09 -3.16
C VAL A 10 0.45 2.89 -3.51
N GLY A 11 -0.09 1.70 -3.30
CA GLY A 11 0.58 0.44 -3.62
C GLY A 11 -0.45 -0.67 -3.80
N LEU A 12 0.00 -1.80 -4.31
CA LEU A 12 -0.89 -2.92 -4.63
C LEU A 12 -0.88 -3.92 -3.48
N PHE A 13 -2.04 -4.44 -3.15
CA PHE A 13 -2.18 -5.54 -2.21
C PHE A 13 -2.68 -6.77 -2.94
N PHE A 14 -1.94 -7.88 -2.85
CA PHE A 14 -2.30 -9.13 -3.48
C PHE A 14 -1.78 -10.33 -2.69
N ARG A 15 -2.65 -11.31 -2.42
CA ARG A 15 -2.33 -12.55 -1.69
C ARG A 15 -1.47 -12.31 -0.42
N HIS A 16 -1.92 -11.42 0.46
CA HIS A 16 -1.23 -11.04 1.72
C HIS A 16 0.16 -10.40 1.55
N LYS A 17 0.48 -9.90 0.36
CA LYS A 17 1.71 -9.16 0.08
C LYS A 17 1.39 -7.74 -0.36
N VAL A 18 2.22 -6.80 0.08
CA VAL A 18 2.16 -5.41 -0.35
C VAL A 18 3.28 -5.18 -1.37
N PHE A 19 2.90 -4.68 -2.53
CA PHE A 19 3.82 -4.18 -3.54
C PHE A 19 3.93 -2.67 -3.36
N HIS A 20 5.01 -2.28 -2.69
CA HIS A 20 5.36 -0.90 -2.39
C HIS A 20 6.05 -0.28 -3.61
N LEU A 21 5.39 0.71 -4.22
CA LEU A 21 5.81 1.30 -5.49
C LEU A 21 6.70 2.51 -5.23
N THR A 22 8.02 2.33 -5.16
CA THR A 22 8.96 3.46 -4.97
C THR A 22 9.35 4.08 -6.31
N GLU A 23 9.95 5.26 -6.29
CA GLU A 23 10.46 5.91 -7.51
C GLU A 23 11.53 5.06 -8.21
N GLN A 24 12.28 4.27 -7.45
CA GLN A 24 13.39 3.48 -7.96
C GLN A 24 12.94 2.09 -8.46
N SER A 25 11.95 1.47 -7.80
CA SER A 25 11.47 0.12 -8.15
C SER A 25 10.23 -0.29 -7.35
N VAL A 26 9.73 -1.51 -7.63
CA VAL A 26 8.69 -2.17 -6.85
C VAL A 26 9.32 -3.06 -5.78
N GLN A 27 9.04 -2.76 -4.52
CA GLN A 27 9.47 -3.58 -3.38
C GLN A 27 8.32 -4.46 -2.89
N ARG A 28 8.59 -5.75 -2.68
CA ARG A 28 7.61 -6.69 -2.14
C ARG A 28 7.81 -6.83 -0.63
N ILE A 29 6.86 -6.32 0.15
CA ILE A 29 6.93 -6.31 1.61
C ILE A 29 5.75 -7.05 2.24
N THR A 30 5.95 -7.52 3.47
CA THR A 30 4.89 -8.12 4.29
C THR A 30 4.03 -7.04 4.95
N LEU A 31 2.84 -7.42 5.45
CA LEU A 31 2.01 -6.52 6.26
C LEU A 31 2.74 -6.04 7.53
N HIS A 32 3.55 -6.90 8.15
CA HIS A 32 4.35 -6.50 9.30
C HIS A 32 5.35 -5.39 8.93
N GLN A 33 6.09 -5.55 7.83
CA GLN A 33 7.02 -4.54 7.35
C GLN A 33 6.28 -3.24 6.97
N ALA A 34 5.13 -3.35 6.29
CA ALA A 34 4.31 -2.21 5.95
C ALA A 34 3.85 -1.42 7.20
N GLY A 35 3.50 -2.12 8.29
CA GLY A 35 3.14 -1.49 9.57
C GLY A 35 4.26 -0.69 10.24
N LYS A 36 5.53 -0.95 9.89
CA LYS A 36 6.67 -0.14 10.35
C LYS A 36 6.88 1.12 9.51
N ILE A 37 6.44 1.12 8.25
CA ILE A 37 6.66 2.21 7.28
C ILE A 37 5.48 3.19 7.28
N PHE A 38 4.26 2.67 7.42
CA PHE A 38 3.03 3.45 7.27
C PHE A 38 2.30 3.58 8.60
N LYS A 39 1.95 4.81 8.95
CA LYS A 39 1.09 5.12 10.09
C LYS A 39 -0.32 4.55 9.92
N ARG A 40 -0.82 4.50 8.67
CA ARG A 40 -2.17 4.01 8.34
C ARG A 40 -2.18 3.35 6.97
N ILE A 41 -2.87 2.21 6.89
CA ILE A 41 -3.13 1.47 5.64
C ILE A 41 -4.65 1.36 5.49
N ARG A 42 -5.16 1.65 4.29
CA ARG A 42 -6.57 1.50 3.90
C ARG A 42 -6.61 0.69 2.62
N TYR A 43 -7.51 -0.28 2.55
CA TYR A 43 -7.75 -1.10 1.37
C TYR A 43 -8.95 -0.55 0.62
N TYR A 44 -8.80 -0.41 -0.69
CA TYR A 44 -9.85 0.01 -1.59
C TYR A 44 -9.98 -1.09 -2.64
N GLU A 45 -11.12 -1.76 -2.67
CA GLU A 45 -11.44 -2.69 -3.75
C GLU A 45 -11.96 -1.89 -4.96
N PRO A 46 -11.67 -2.31 -6.20
CA PRO A 46 -12.22 -1.66 -7.38
C PRO A 46 -13.75 -1.70 -7.33
N ASN A 47 -14.40 -0.58 -7.64
CA ASN A 47 -15.84 -0.59 -7.88
C ASN A 47 -16.10 -1.34 -9.20
N LEU A 48 -16.54 -2.59 -9.11
CA LEU A 48 -16.86 -3.41 -10.29
C LEU A 48 -18.19 -3.00 -10.95
N TYR A 49 -18.96 -2.13 -10.31
CA TYR A 49 -20.23 -1.62 -10.80
C TYR A 49 -20.03 -0.24 -11.43
N HIS A 50 -19.50 -0.23 -12.65
CA HIS A 50 -19.65 0.91 -13.54
C HIS A 50 -20.97 0.73 -14.29
N GLN A 51 -22.02 1.42 -13.84
CA GLN A 51 -23.25 1.59 -14.61
C GLN A 51 -23.09 2.77 -15.58
#